data_AF-A0A3G4W0N1-F1
#
_entry.id   AF-A0A3G4W0N1-F1
#
_cell.length_a   1.000
_cell.length_b   1.000
_cell.length_c   1.000
_cell.angle_alpha   90.00
_cell.angle_beta   90.00
_cell.angle_gamma   90.00
#
_symmetry.space_group_name_H-M   'P 1'
#
loop_
_entity.id
_entity.type
_entity.pdbx_description
1 polymer ?
#
loop_
_entity_poly.entity_id
_entity_poly.type
_entity_poly.pdbx_seq_one_letter_code
_entity_poly.pdbx_strand_id
1 'polypeptide(L)'
;MQSTAAGGSPAVYDRIGIGYRKVRCPDPRLAALIDGALGDARTVVNVGAGAGSYEPADREVTAVEPSQVTDGFQVAHWRRPESCLDPVVRAASSTLATLGPAAVEPGIARLRADLESGEWRRRHAGLLAQESVDYGYRLLIAGA
;
A
#
# COMPACT_ATOMS: atom_id res chain seq x y z
N MET A 1 -20.41 24.81 18.40
CA MET A 1 -18.93 24.80 18.32
C MET A 1 -18.41 23.72 19.25
N GLN A 2 -17.79 22.67 18.69
CA GLN A 2 -16.88 21.69 19.29
C GLN A 2 -16.61 20.67 18.16
N SER A 3 -15.45 20.58 17.49
CA SER A 3 -14.04 20.56 17.92
C SER A 3 -13.59 19.19 18.45
N THR A 4 -13.24 18.28 17.55
CA THR A 4 -12.36 17.13 17.81
C THR A 4 -11.54 16.74 16.58
N ALA A 5 -10.38 16.15 16.86
CA ALA A 5 -9.43 15.42 16.00
C ALA A 5 -8.09 16.14 15.73
N ALA A 6 -7.01 15.39 15.97
CA ALA A 6 -5.63 15.88 15.97
C ALA A 6 -5.14 16.29 14.57
N GLY A 7 -4.19 17.23 14.51
CA GLY A 7 -3.52 17.68 13.29
C GLY A 7 -2.53 16.67 12.71
N GLY A 8 -2.99 15.44 12.47
CA GLY A 8 -2.29 14.47 11.63
C GLY A 8 -2.53 14.80 10.15
N SER A 9 -1.46 14.81 9.35
CA SER A 9 -1.56 15.03 7.91
C SER A 9 -2.47 13.99 7.26
N PRO A 10 -3.31 14.33 6.25
CA PRO A 10 -4.08 13.32 5.52
C PRO A 10 -3.11 12.29 4.97
N ALA A 11 -3.41 11.02 5.26
CA ALA A 11 -2.49 9.93 5.00
C ALA A 11 -2.21 9.76 3.49
N VAL A 12 -1.46 8.73 3.13
CA VAL A 12 -0.82 8.58 1.81
C VAL A 12 -1.84 8.28 0.66
N TYR A 13 -2.65 7.22 0.74
CA TYR A 13 -3.67 6.73 -0.25
C TYR A 13 -4.69 7.67 -0.90
N ASP A 14 -5.40 8.57 -0.18
CA ASP A 14 -6.51 9.37 -0.78
C ASP A 14 -6.02 10.24 -1.94
N ARG A 15 -4.70 10.50 -2.01
CA ARG A 15 -4.05 11.22 -3.10
C ARG A 15 -3.76 10.36 -4.33
N ILE A 16 -3.47 9.06 -4.19
CA ILE A 16 -3.25 8.16 -5.35
C ILE A 16 -4.51 7.43 -5.79
N GLY A 17 -5.47 7.22 -4.88
CA GLY A 17 -6.70 6.44 -5.12
C GLY A 17 -7.73 7.15 -6.01
N ILE A 18 -7.37 8.30 -6.57
CA ILE A 18 -8.27 9.14 -7.37
C ILE A 18 -8.71 8.37 -8.62
N GLY A 19 -10.02 8.14 -8.72
CA GLY A 19 -10.64 7.34 -9.79
C GLY A 19 -10.86 5.87 -9.44
N TYR A 20 -10.25 5.31 -8.40
CA TYR A 20 -10.51 3.92 -7.99
C TYR A 20 -11.99 3.69 -7.65
N ARG A 21 -12.67 4.64 -7.00
CA ARG A 21 -14.13 4.57 -6.75
C ARG A 21 -15.00 4.47 -8.02
N LYS A 22 -14.47 4.78 -9.22
CA LYS A 22 -15.20 4.65 -10.50
C LYS A 22 -15.11 3.25 -11.12
N VAL A 23 -14.13 2.44 -10.71
CA VAL A 23 -13.85 1.11 -11.28
C VAL A 23 -13.91 -0.01 -10.24
N ARG A 24 -13.68 0.31 -8.96
CA ARG A 24 -13.92 -0.57 -7.82
C ARG A 24 -15.38 -0.48 -7.42
N CYS A 25 -16.24 -1.20 -8.12
CA CYS A 25 -17.54 -1.58 -7.57
C CYS A 25 -17.27 -2.58 -6.42
N PRO A 26 -17.67 -2.30 -5.17
CA PRO A 26 -17.67 -3.32 -4.12
C PRO A 26 -18.59 -4.46 -4.58
N ASP A 27 -18.09 -5.70 -4.61
CA ASP A 27 -18.96 -6.86 -4.87
C ASP A 27 -20.02 -6.91 -3.76
N PRO A 28 -21.33 -6.85 -4.08
CA PRO A 28 -22.38 -6.83 -3.06
C PRO A 28 -22.32 -8.04 -2.11
N ARG A 29 -21.77 -9.18 -2.56
CA ARG A 29 -21.54 -10.36 -1.72
C ARG A 29 -20.43 -10.12 -0.70
N LEU A 30 -19.32 -9.50 -1.12
CA LEU A 30 -18.20 -9.17 -0.23
C LEU A 30 -18.55 -8.01 0.72
N ALA A 31 -19.36 -7.05 0.27
CA ALA A 31 -19.91 -6.00 1.13
C ALA A 31 -20.79 -6.60 2.24
N ALA A 32 -21.78 -7.42 1.89
CA ALA A 32 -22.63 -8.08 2.88
C ALA A 32 -21.87 -8.99 3.86
N LEU A 33 -20.79 -9.64 3.41
CA LEU A 33 -19.89 -10.42 4.28
C LEU A 33 -19.10 -9.53 5.25
N ILE A 34 -18.64 -8.36 4.79
CA ILE A 34 -17.93 -7.39 5.64
C ILE A 34 -18.91 -6.77 6.63
N ASP A 35 -20.07 -6.27 6.18
CA ASP A 35 -21.10 -5.70 7.05
C ASP A 35 -21.60 -6.71 8.11
N GLY A 36 -21.76 -7.98 7.74
CA GLY A 36 -22.13 -9.07 8.65
C GLY A 36 -21.01 -9.45 9.63
N ALA A 37 -19.74 -9.39 9.20
CA ALA A 37 -18.58 -9.64 10.07
C ALA A 37 -18.33 -8.48 11.06
N LEU A 38 -18.74 -7.26 10.73
CA LEU A 38 -18.69 -6.10 11.62
C LEU A 38 -19.80 -6.14 12.68
N GLY A 39 -20.93 -6.79 12.42
CA GLY A 39 -22.01 -6.98 13.39
C GLY A 39 -22.49 -5.67 14.02
N ASP A 40 -22.75 -5.66 15.32
CA ASP A 40 -23.17 -4.47 16.07
C ASP A 40 -22.00 -3.51 16.42
N ALA A 41 -20.80 -3.70 15.85
CA ALA A 41 -19.65 -2.85 16.15
C ALA A 41 -19.93 -1.39 15.74
N ARG A 42 -19.83 -0.48 16.70
CA ARG A 42 -20.08 0.95 16.46
C ARG A 42 -18.86 1.66 15.89
N THR A 43 -17.64 1.23 16.23
CA THR A 43 -16.41 1.78 15.67
C THR A 43 -15.71 0.74 14.80
N VAL A 44 -15.53 1.05 13.52
CA VAL A 44 -14.92 0.14 12.54
C VAL A 44 -13.77 0.81 11.89
N VAL A 45 -12.71 0.06 11.73
CA VAL A 45 -11.48 0.68 11.40
C VAL A 45 -10.70 -0.48 10.66
N ASN A 46 -10.36 -0.35 9.36
CA ASN A 46 -9.78 -1.36 8.43
C ASN A 46 -8.35 -1.13 7.87
N VAL A 47 -7.47 -2.11 8.03
CA VAL A 47 -6.09 -2.12 7.52
C VAL A 47 -6.05 -1.90 5.99
N GLY A 48 -5.17 -1.04 5.45
CA GLY A 48 -5.03 -0.82 3.99
C GLY A 48 -6.01 0.15 3.29
N ALA A 49 -6.83 0.97 3.99
CA ALA A 49 -8.07 1.63 3.49
C ALA A 49 -8.05 2.62 2.29
N GLY A 50 -7.52 2.24 1.12
CA GLY A 50 -7.14 3.24 0.10
C GLY A 50 -8.14 3.93 -0.79
N ALA A 51 -9.43 3.60 -0.69
CA ALA A 51 -10.43 4.11 -1.64
C ALA A 51 -11.88 3.93 -1.16
N GLY A 52 -12.13 3.47 0.07
CA GLY A 52 -13.46 3.04 0.49
C GLY A 52 -14.11 1.90 -0.29
N SER A 53 -13.31 0.95 -0.79
CA SER A 53 -13.87 -0.36 -1.11
C SER A 53 -14.22 -1.07 0.19
N TYR A 54 -15.52 -1.27 0.42
CA TYR A 54 -16.07 -1.93 1.62
C TYR A 54 -15.87 -1.16 2.94
N GLU A 55 -15.75 0.18 2.89
CA GLU A 55 -15.95 1.03 4.08
C GLU A 55 -17.44 0.96 4.48
N PRO A 56 -17.79 0.63 5.75
CA PRO A 56 -19.17 0.61 6.21
C PRO A 56 -19.73 2.04 6.26
N ALA A 57 -20.96 2.22 5.76
CA ALA A 57 -21.60 3.55 5.69
C ALA A 57 -22.31 3.96 7.00
N ASP A 58 -22.42 3.04 7.97
CA ASP A 58 -23.29 3.09 9.14
C ASP A 58 -22.54 3.08 10.49
N ARG A 59 -21.20 3.12 10.47
CA ARG A 59 -20.33 2.95 11.64
C ARG A 59 -19.26 4.06 11.73
N GLU A 60 -18.71 4.29 12.91
CA GLU A 60 -17.67 5.31 13.12
C GLU A 60 -16.31 4.81 12.63
N VAL A 61 -15.80 5.43 11.55
CA VAL A 61 -14.58 4.97 10.87
C VAL A 61 -13.35 5.81 11.18
N THR A 62 -12.45 5.32 12.04
CA THR A 62 -11.12 5.95 12.31
C THR A 62 -10.08 5.48 11.27
N ALA A 63 -8.90 6.11 11.17
CA ALA A 63 -7.78 5.79 10.25
C ALA A 63 -6.40 5.71 10.93
N VAL A 64 -5.49 4.83 10.47
CA VAL A 64 -4.13 4.56 11.01
C VAL A 64 -3.15 4.30 9.81
N GLU A 65 -1.95 3.69 9.96
CA GLU A 65 -1.06 3.21 8.85
C GLU A 65 -0.25 1.94 9.29
N PRO A 66 0.00 0.88 8.46
CA PRO A 66 0.70 -0.35 8.90
C PRO A 66 2.24 -0.23 8.89
N SER A 67 2.79 0.98 8.74
CA SER A 67 4.23 1.23 8.55
C SER A 67 5.13 0.92 9.76
N GLN A 68 4.59 0.30 10.82
CA GLN A 68 5.35 -0.29 11.92
C GLN A 68 5.62 -1.81 11.76
N VAL A 69 5.10 -2.43 10.70
CA VAL A 69 5.38 -3.83 10.33
C VAL A 69 6.77 -3.94 9.70
N THR A 70 7.64 -4.79 10.28
CA THR A 70 9.09 -4.76 10.05
C THR A 70 9.62 -5.63 8.89
N ASP A 71 8.79 -6.43 8.24
CA ASP A 71 9.19 -7.44 7.24
C ASP A 71 8.84 -7.09 5.77
N GLY A 72 8.33 -5.89 5.51
CA GLY A 72 8.49 -5.22 4.21
C GLY A 72 7.29 -5.28 3.26
N PHE A 73 6.49 -4.20 3.28
CA PHE A 73 5.54 -3.93 2.21
C PHE A 73 6.28 -3.52 0.93
N GLN A 74 5.77 -3.85 -0.27
CA GLN A 74 6.47 -3.64 -1.54
C GLN A 74 7.03 -2.21 -1.74
N VAL A 75 6.38 -1.21 -1.15
CA VAL A 75 6.74 0.21 -1.26
C VAL A 75 7.79 0.69 -0.25
N ALA A 76 8.06 -0.09 0.80
CA ALA A 76 9.17 0.17 1.73
C ALA A 76 10.55 0.04 1.04
N HIS A 77 10.61 -0.62 -0.12
CA HIS A 77 11.83 -0.92 -0.87
C HIS A 77 12.19 0.14 -1.93
N TRP A 78 11.51 1.29 -1.96
CA TRP A 78 11.59 2.29 -3.04
C TRP A 78 12.98 2.88 -3.33
N ARG A 79 13.82 3.07 -2.31
CA ARG A 79 15.24 3.47 -2.42
C ARG A 79 16.21 2.28 -2.25
N ARG A 80 15.67 1.06 -2.19
CA ARG A 80 16.40 -0.21 -1.99
C ARG A 80 16.10 -1.19 -3.13
N PRO A 81 16.42 -0.84 -4.40
CA PRO A 81 16.21 -1.72 -5.54
C PRO A 81 16.89 -3.08 -5.38
N GLU A 82 17.97 -3.17 -4.60
CA GLU A 82 18.63 -4.43 -4.22
C GLU A 82 17.69 -5.42 -3.51
N SER A 83 16.63 -4.95 -2.85
CA SER A 83 15.61 -5.83 -2.28
C SER A 83 14.89 -6.65 -3.35
N CYS A 84 14.73 -6.13 -4.57
CA CYS A 84 14.18 -6.92 -5.69
C CYS A 84 15.10 -8.06 -6.14
N LEU A 85 16.38 -8.10 -5.72
CA LEU A 85 17.27 -9.23 -5.99
C LEU A 85 16.99 -10.42 -5.06
N ASP A 86 16.33 -10.20 -3.93
CA ASP A 86 15.87 -11.27 -3.02
C ASP A 86 14.62 -11.96 -3.62
N PRO A 87 14.66 -13.28 -3.87
CA PRO A 87 13.50 -14.01 -4.39
C PRO A 87 12.30 -14.00 -3.43
N VAL A 88 12.50 -13.86 -2.12
CA VAL A 88 11.43 -13.78 -1.12
C VAL A 88 10.66 -12.47 -1.27
N VAL A 89 11.37 -11.34 -1.40
CA VAL A 89 10.75 -10.02 -1.65
C VAL A 89 10.02 -9.99 -3.01
N ARG A 90 10.57 -10.64 -4.03
CA ARG A 90 9.87 -10.79 -5.33
C ARG A 90 8.57 -11.59 -5.20
N ALA A 91 8.58 -12.69 -4.46
CA ALA A 91 7.40 -13.50 -4.21
C ALA A 91 6.33 -12.77 -3.37
N ALA A 92 6.75 -11.88 -2.47
CA ALA A 92 5.86 -11.06 -1.64
C ALA A 92 5.22 -9.86 -2.40
N SER A 93 5.82 -9.39 -3.50
CA SER A 93 5.22 -8.35 -4.34
C SER A 93 4.28 -8.95 -5.39
N SER A 94 2.97 -8.73 -5.26
CA SER A 94 1.97 -9.27 -6.19
C SER A 94 2.20 -8.88 -7.66
N THR A 95 2.75 -7.68 -7.90
CA THR A 95 3.16 -7.22 -9.23
C THR A 95 4.26 -8.10 -9.84
N LEU A 96 5.26 -8.50 -9.05
CA LEU A 96 6.37 -9.33 -9.53
C LEU A 96 6.00 -10.82 -9.54
N ALA A 97 5.27 -11.30 -8.53
CA ALA A 97 4.83 -12.69 -8.43
C ALA A 97 3.83 -13.12 -9.51
N THR A 98 3.03 -12.19 -10.04
CA THR A 98 2.08 -12.47 -11.14
C THR A 98 2.77 -12.52 -12.51
N LEU A 99 3.95 -11.90 -12.65
CA LEU A 99 4.73 -11.96 -13.88
C LEU A 99 5.51 -13.28 -13.93
N GLY A 100 5.33 -14.04 -15.01
CA GLY A 100 6.04 -15.30 -15.20
C GLY A 100 7.57 -15.12 -15.27
N PRO A 101 8.39 -16.15 -14.97
CA PRO A 101 9.85 -16.03 -14.90
C PRO A 101 10.49 -15.44 -16.16
N ALA A 102 9.94 -15.74 -17.34
CA ALA A 102 10.41 -15.20 -18.62
C ALA A 102 10.29 -13.66 -18.73
N ALA A 103 9.41 -13.02 -17.96
CA ALA A 103 9.29 -11.57 -17.86
C ALA A 103 10.10 -10.99 -16.70
N VAL A 104 10.19 -11.70 -15.57
CA VAL A 104 10.88 -11.23 -14.35
C VAL A 104 12.39 -11.35 -14.46
N GLU A 105 12.92 -12.52 -14.81
CA GLU A 105 14.37 -12.80 -14.77
C GLU A 105 15.21 -11.86 -15.66
N PRO A 106 14.80 -11.47 -16.89
CA PRO A 106 15.52 -10.46 -17.66
C PRO A 106 15.57 -9.09 -16.96
N GLY A 107 14.50 -8.73 -16.24
CA GLY A 107 14.44 -7.52 -15.43
C GLY A 107 15.40 -7.57 -14.24
N ILE A 108 15.46 -8.70 -13.55
CA ILE A 108 16.35 -8.92 -12.39
C ILE A 108 17.82 -9.00 -12.82
N ALA A 109 18.14 -9.66 -13.94
CA ALA A 109 19.48 -9.69 -14.50
C ALA A 109 19.96 -8.28 -14.90
N ARG A 110 19.11 -7.48 -15.56
CA ARG A 110 19.44 -6.09 -15.89
C ARG A 110 19.58 -5.23 -14.63
N LEU A 111 18.71 -5.39 -13.63
CA LEU A 111 18.81 -4.66 -12.38
C LEU A 111 20.11 -4.97 -11.64
N ARG A 112 20.52 -6.25 -11.58
CA ARG A 112 21.79 -6.68 -11.01
C ARG A 112 22.97 -5.98 -11.70
N ALA A 113 23.03 -6.01 -13.03
CA ALA A 113 24.09 -5.35 -13.80
C ALA A 113 24.10 -3.82 -13.61
N ASP A 114 22.94 -3.16 -13.59
CA ASP A 114 22.83 -1.71 -13.32
C ASP A 114 23.26 -1.36 -11.88
N LEU A 115 23.07 -2.25 -10.90
CA LEU A 115 23.52 -2.04 -9.52
C LEU A 115 25.02 -2.28 -9.35
N GLU A 116 25.57 -3.33 -9.97
CA GLU A 116 27.01 -3.67 -9.97
C GLU A 116 27.86 -2.60 -10.66
N SER A 117 27.39 -2.09 -11.81
CA SER A 117 28.05 -0.99 -12.55
C SER A 117 27.83 0.39 -11.92
N GLY A 118 26.93 0.52 -10.94
CA GLY A 118 26.51 1.81 -10.36
C GLY A 118 25.62 2.65 -11.29
N GLU A 119 25.32 2.18 -12.50
CA GLU A 119 24.48 2.86 -13.48
C GLU A 119 23.07 3.14 -12.96
N TRP A 120 22.51 2.23 -12.15
CA TRP A 120 21.23 2.46 -11.48
C TRP A 120 21.30 3.72 -10.61
N ARG A 121 22.36 3.87 -9.80
CA ARG A 121 22.54 5.02 -8.91
C ARG A 121 22.77 6.30 -9.69
N ARG A 122 23.52 6.26 -10.80
CA ARG A 122 23.73 7.41 -11.69
C ARG A 122 22.41 7.90 -12.30
N ARG A 123 21.60 6.98 -12.82
CA ARG A 123 20.31 7.26 -13.47
C ARG A 123 19.24 7.73 -12.49
N HIS A 124 19.21 7.16 -11.28
CA HIS A 124 18.22 7.45 -10.24
C HIS A 124 18.78 8.32 -9.10
N ALA A 125 19.86 9.07 -9.34
CA ALA A 125 20.49 9.92 -8.34
C ALA A 125 19.49 10.93 -7.73
N GLY A 126 18.58 11.47 -8.55
CA GLY A 126 17.50 12.34 -8.09
C GLY A 126 16.47 11.66 -7.17
N LEU A 127 16.20 10.35 -7.37
CA LEU A 127 15.36 9.54 -6.48
C LEU A 127 16.10 9.22 -5.16
N LEU A 128 17.39 8.90 -5.26
CA LEU A 128 18.25 8.66 -4.10
C LEU A 128 18.48 9.91 -3.25
N ALA A 129 18.25 11.11 -3.79
CA ALA A 129 18.26 12.37 -3.04
C ALA A 129 16.92 12.67 -2.30
N GLN A 130 15.84 11.93 -2.57
CA GLN A 130 14.56 12.15 -1.90
C GLN A 130 14.51 11.49 -0.52
N GLU A 131 14.02 12.20 0.49
CA GLU A 131 13.86 11.66 1.84
C GLU A 131 12.53 10.89 2.02
N SER A 132 11.52 11.16 1.20
CA SER A 132 10.20 10.51 1.25
C SER A 132 9.56 10.37 -0.13
N VAL A 133 8.52 9.55 -0.21
CA VAL A 133 7.71 9.33 -1.43
C VAL A 133 6.30 8.87 -1.04
N ASP A 134 5.29 9.32 -1.79
CA ASP A 134 3.89 8.92 -1.62
C ASP A 134 3.57 7.73 -2.53
N TYR A 135 3.17 6.62 -1.92
CA TYR A 135 2.84 5.35 -2.57
C TYR A 135 1.37 4.97 -2.50
N GLY A 136 0.58 5.87 -1.93
CA GLY A 136 -0.74 5.64 -1.45
C GLY A 136 -0.94 4.43 -0.53
N TYR A 137 -0.82 4.60 0.79
CA TYR A 137 -1.39 3.67 1.78
C TYR A 137 -2.21 4.36 2.91
N ARG A 138 -3.07 3.59 3.60
CA ARG A 138 -3.97 3.90 4.74
C ARG A 138 -3.97 2.64 5.62
N LEU A 139 -4.39 2.73 6.86
CA LEU A 139 -4.88 1.64 7.73
C LEU A 139 -6.14 2.10 8.42
N LEU A 140 -6.76 1.18 9.14
CA LEU A 140 -7.65 1.41 10.24
C LEU A 140 -7.78 0.08 11.11
N ILE A 141 -8.26 0.09 12.39
CA ILE A 141 -8.21 -0.99 13.43
C ILE A 141 -9.47 -1.11 14.37
N ALA A 142 -10.49 -1.95 14.09
CA ALA A 142 -11.86 -1.83 14.67
C ALA A 142 -11.99 -1.97 16.21
N GLY A 143 -13.04 -1.38 16.84
CA GLY A 143 -13.24 -1.35 18.31
C GLY A 143 -14.72 -1.30 18.78
N ALA A 144 -14.96 -1.67 20.05
CA ALA A 144 -16.30 -1.82 20.66
C ALA A 144 -16.90 -0.53 21.26
#